data_AF-A0A845FP51-F1
#
_entry.id   AF-A0A845FP51-F1
#
_cell.length_a   1.000
_cell.length_b   1.000
_cell.length_c   1.000
_cell.angle_alpha   90.00
_cell.angle_beta   90.00
_cell.angle_gamma   90.00
#
_symmetry.space_group_name_H-M   'P 1'
#
loop_
_entity.id
_entity.type
_entity.pdbx_description
1 polymer ?
#
loop_
_entity_poly.entity_id
_entity_poly.type
_entity_poly.pdbx_seq_one_letter_code
_entity_poly.pdbx_strand_id
1 'polypeptide(L)'
;MPALRIGVLAGSALQGGRLRQLIVGAGHSVTAMLQADEGGAAALLAEDGQVDAWLVSLPQELTLAKALTHSLAQLQSPLIVDDDPGSADLQPQWSRRITDKLSGLSGELDTAAAGVAEAVWVLAASTGGPEAVREFFARLPADLPVAFVYVQHINPGFETSLVEMLNRHSEYPAQLGVPGSRLRRGTTTVVTADCQLEWLGNGVAQGGPGPWPGPYQPSVNQVVANLGSRFGRRCGVMVFSGMGDDGALAARLLAQRGGHVWVQQPQTSAVDAMPQAALETGVVTECASPAELAMLLATRLQQPQASDTGR
;
A
#
# COMPACT_ATOMS: atom_id res chain seq x y z
N MET A 1 -16.01 -20.91 -5.25
CA MET A 1 -15.97 -19.44 -5.07
C MET A 1 -17.01 -18.83 -6.01
N PRO A 2 -17.75 -17.80 -5.58
CA PRO A 2 -18.71 -17.12 -6.45
C PRO A 2 -17.97 -16.43 -7.61
N ALA A 3 -18.60 -16.36 -8.78
CA ALA A 3 -18.05 -15.65 -9.93
C ALA A 3 -18.15 -14.14 -9.69
N LEU A 4 -17.02 -13.43 -9.80
CA LEU A 4 -16.96 -11.98 -9.66
C LEU A 4 -17.51 -11.26 -10.91
N ARG A 5 -18.06 -10.07 -10.70
CA ARG A 5 -18.42 -9.08 -11.71
C ARG A 5 -17.26 -8.10 -11.86
N ILE A 6 -16.49 -8.20 -12.92
CA ILE A 6 -15.30 -7.38 -13.14
C ILE A 6 -15.62 -6.26 -14.13
N GLY A 7 -15.32 -5.03 -13.75
CA GLY A 7 -15.24 -3.91 -14.69
C GLY A 7 -13.87 -3.86 -15.33
N VAL A 8 -13.78 -3.53 -16.62
CA VAL A 8 -12.50 -3.39 -17.33
C VAL A 8 -12.36 -1.94 -17.81
N LEU A 9 -11.23 -1.31 -17.48
CA LEU A 9 -10.79 -0.04 -18.08
C LEU A 9 -9.50 -0.32 -18.84
N ALA A 10 -9.51 -0.15 -20.16
CA ALA A 10 -8.35 -0.50 -21.00
C ALA A 10 -7.91 0.65 -21.91
N GLY A 11 -6.60 0.74 -22.15
CA GLY A 11 -6.01 1.73 -23.07
C GLY A 11 -6.37 1.52 -24.55
N SER A 12 -6.88 0.34 -24.92
CA SER A 12 -7.38 0.07 -26.27
C SER A 12 -8.43 -1.05 -26.30
N ALA A 13 -9.24 -1.10 -27.35
CA ALA A 13 -10.21 -2.17 -27.58
C ALA A 13 -9.56 -3.56 -27.67
N LEU A 14 -8.36 -3.64 -28.26
CA LEU A 14 -7.61 -4.89 -28.39
C LEU A 14 -7.15 -5.41 -27.02
N GLN A 15 -6.62 -4.52 -26.18
CA GLN A 15 -6.23 -4.87 -24.82
C GLN A 15 -7.44 -5.27 -23.96
N GLY A 16 -8.54 -4.52 -24.03
CA GLY A 16 -9.79 -4.87 -23.35
C GLY A 16 -10.33 -6.25 -23.76
N GLY A 17 -10.21 -6.61 -25.05
CA GLY A 17 -10.56 -7.94 -25.56
C GLY A 17 -9.73 -9.06 -24.93
N ARG A 18 -8.42 -8.87 -24.76
CA ARG A 18 -7.53 -9.86 -24.10
C ARG A 18 -7.87 -10.02 -22.63
N LEU A 19 -8.04 -8.92 -21.90
CA LEU A 19 -8.40 -8.93 -20.49
C LEU A 19 -9.75 -9.64 -20.26
N ARG A 20 -10.74 -9.39 -21.14
CA ARG A 20 -12.02 -10.12 -21.10
C ARG A 20 -11.84 -11.63 -21.22
N GLN A 21 -10.98 -12.10 -22.14
CA GLN A 21 -10.73 -13.52 -22.31
C GLN A 21 -10.11 -14.14 -21.04
N LEU A 22 -9.17 -13.44 -20.39
CA LEU A 22 -8.57 -13.89 -19.13
C LEU A 22 -9.59 -13.96 -17.99
N ILE A 23 -10.39 -12.90 -17.80
CA ILE A 23 -11.41 -12.84 -16.75
C ILE A 23 -12.42 -13.98 -16.90
N VAL A 24 -12.93 -14.19 -18.11
CA VAL A 24 -13.89 -15.27 -18.41
C VAL A 24 -13.23 -16.64 -18.26
N GLY A 25 -11.98 -16.79 -18.70
CA GLY A 25 -11.20 -18.02 -18.53
C GLY A 25 -10.94 -18.38 -17.06
N ALA A 26 -10.84 -17.38 -16.18
CA ALA A 26 -10.72 -17.55 -14.73
C ALA A 26 -12.06 -17.86 -14.03
N GLY A 27 -13.19 -17.91 -14.76
CA GLY A 27 -14.51 -18.20 -14.20
C GLY A 27 -15.24 -16.97 -13.64
N HIS A 28 -14.86 -15.77 -14.05
CA HIS A 28 -15.51 -14.51 -13.68
C HIS A 28 -16.26 -13.89 -14.85
N SER A 29 -17.09 -12.89 -14.57
CA SER A 29 -17.89 -12.17 -15.57
C SER A 29 -17.36 -10.76 -15.79
N VAL A 30 -17.49 -10.24 -17.02
CA VAL A 30 -17.19 -8.83 -17.32
C VAL A 30 -18.50 -8.08 -17.46
N THR A 31 -18.77 -7.13 -16.56
CA THR A 31 -20.05 -6.38 -16.51
C THR A 31 -19.92 -4.94 -17.00
N ALA A 32 -18.71 -4.37 -16.99
CA ALA A 32 -18.41 -3.07 -17.58
C ALA A 32 -17.14 -3.16 -18.44
N MET A 33 -17.12 -2.46 -19.58
CA MET A 33 -15.97 -2.38 -20.48
C MET A 33 -15.82 -0.94 -20.97
N LEU A 34 -14.80 -0.26 -20.46
CA LEU A 34 -14.53 1.16 -20.66
C LEU A 34 -13.17 1.35 -21.36
N GLN A 35 -13.06 2.43 -22.13
CA GLN A 35 -11.77 2.87 -22.67
C GLN A 35 -11.13 3.86 -21.72
N ALA A 36 -9.80 3.84 -21.60
CA ALA A 36 -9.03 4.76 -20.76
C ALA A 36 -8.90 6.16 -21.41
N ASP A 37 -10.04 6.81 -21.64
CA ASP A 37 -10.19 8.17 -22.17
C ASP A 37 -11.04 9.06 -21.24
N GLU A 38 -11.25 10.33 -21.60
CA GLU A 38 -12.06 11.26 -20.79
C GLU A 38 -13.50 10.77 -20.59
N GLY A 39 -14.09 10.11 -21.59
CA GLY A 39 -15.45 9.55 -21.49
C GLY A 39 -15.51 8.36 -20.54
N GLY A 40 -14.51 7.48 -20.61
CA GLY A 40 -14.37 6.34 -19.71
C GLY A 40 -14.15 6.75 -18.26
N ALA A 41 -13.43 7.85 -17.99
CA ALA A 41 -13.21 8.36 -16.63
C ALA A 41 -14.51 8.72 -15.89
N ALA A 42 -15.49 9.28 -16.62
CA ALA A 42 -16.81 9.63 -16.07
C ALA A 42 -17.68 8.38 -15.88
N ALA A 43 -17.68 7.47 -16.87
CA ALA A 43 -18.41 6.21 -16.78
C ALA A 43 -17.88 5.29 -15.66
N LEU A 44 -16.58 5.34 -15.38
CA LEU A 44 -15.93 4.55 -14.33
C LEU A 44 -16.58 4.76 -12.96
N LEU A 45 -16.84 6.01 -12.57
CA LEU A 45 -17.48 6.35 -11.30
C LEU A 45 -18.96 5.95 -11.28
N ALA A 46 -19.65 6.02 -12.43
CA ALA A 46 -21.06 5.64 -12.54
C ALA A 46 -21.26 4.11 -12.40
N GLU A 47 -20.28 3.33 -12.83
CA GLU A 47 -20.33 1.85 -12.86
C GLU A 47 -19.71 1.20 -11.60
N ASP A 48 -19.00 1.95 -10.75
CA ASP A 48 -18.21 1.42 -9.63
C ASP A 48 -19.00 0.53 -8.66
N GLY A 49 -20.28 0.86 -8.41
CA GLY A 49 -21.17 0.06 -7.54
C GLY A 49 -21.78 -1.18 -8.20
N GLN A 50 -21.55 -1.38 -9.50
CA GLN A 50 -22.09 -2.49 -10.29
C GLN A 50 -21.09 -3.63 -10.50
N VAL A 51 -19.84 -3.41 -10.09
CA VAL A 51 -18.73 -4.36 -10.21
C VAL A 51 -18.23 -4.75 -8.82
N ASP A 52 -17.65 -5.94 -8.70
CA ASP A 52 -16.98 -6.41 -7.49
C ASP A 52 -15.50 -6.00 -7.47
N ALA A 53 -14.90 -5.71 -8.63
CA ALA A 53 -13.57 -5.11 -8.77
C ALA A 53 -13.38 -4.52 -10.19
N TRP A 54 -12.42 -3.60 -10.33
CA TRP A 54 -11.98 -3.03 -11.60
C TRP A 54 -10.63 -3.59 -12.02
N LEU A 55 -10.52 -4.16 -13.21
CA LEU A 55 -9.25 -4.46 -13.85
C LEU A 55 -8.87 -3.30 -14.77
N VAL A 56 -7.79 -2.60 -14.42
CA VAL A 56 -7.40 -1.34 -15.05
C VAL A 56 -6.04 -1.47 -15.69
N SER A 57 -6.02 -1.30 -17.00
CA SER A 57 -4.82 -1.14 -17.79
C SER A 57 -4.74 0.29 -18.30
N LEU A 58 -3.77 1.05 -17.79
CA LEU A 58 -3.57 2.43 -18.18
C LEU A 58 -2.68 2.53 -19.43
N PRO A 59 -3.00 3.44 -20.36
CA PRO A 59 -2.11 3.74 -21.48
C PRO A 59 -0.80 4.38 -20.97
N GLN A 60 0.29 4.18 -21.70
CA GLN A 60 1.61 4.77 -21.37
C GLN A 60 1.63 6.31 -21.45
N GLU A 61 0.59 6.93 -22.01
CA GLU A 61 0.47 8.38 -22.12
C GLU A 61 0.21 9.05 -20.76
N LEU A 62 1.19 9.82 -20.28
CA LEU A 62 1.19 10.48 -18.96
C LEU A 62 -0.02 11.40 -18.70
N THR A 63 -0.59 12.03 -19.73
CA THR A 63 -1.70 12.99 -19.56
C THR A 63 -3.00 12.27 -19.19
N LEU A 64 -3.32 11.19 -19.92
CA LEU A 64 -4.49 10.36 -19.66
C LEU A 64 -4.37 9.60 -18.34
N ALA A 65 -3.17 9.09 -18.03
CA ALA A 65 -2.90 8.46 -16.73
C ALA A 65 -3.20 9.41 -15.56
N LYS A 66 -2.80 10.69 -15.64
CA LYS A 66 -3.11 11.69 -14.60
C LYS A 66 -4.60 12.00 -14.48
N ALA A 67 -5.32 12.12 -15.59
CA ALA A 67 -6.76 12.38 -15.57
C ALA A 67 -7.52 11.22 -14.90
N LEU A 68 -7.18 9.98 -15.26
CA LEU A 68 -7.79 8.77 -14.68
C LEU A 68 -7.40 8.57 -13.22
N THR A 69 -6.19 8.97 -12.81
CA THR A 69 -5.73 8.84 -11.40
C THR A 69 -6.74 9.47 -10.43
N HIS A 70 -7.35 10.61 -10.78
CA HIS A 70 -8.33 11.26 -9.92
C HIS A 70 -9.60 10.41 -9.75
N SER A 71 -10.17 9.91 -10.85
CA SER A 71 -11.35 9.03 -10.80
C SER A 71 -11.04 7.72 -10.10
N LEU A 72 -9.90 7.09 -10.40
CA LEU A 72 -9.45 5.84 -9.77
C LEU A 72 -9.31 5.96 -8.26
N ALA A 73 -8.84 7.11 -7.76
CA ALA A 73 -8.70 7.37 -6.33
C ALA A 73 -10.04 7.48 -5.59
N GLN A 74 -11.15 7.71 -6.31
CA GLN A 74 -12.50 7.82 -5.74
C GLN A 74 -13.26 6.49 -5.72
N LEU A 75 -12.77 5.47 -6.45
CA LEU A 75 -13.43 4.17 -6.51
C LEU A 75 -13.45 3.47 -5.15
N GLN A 76 -14.60 2.92 -4.82
CA GLN A 76 -14.84 2.09 -3.65
C GLN A 76 -14.46 0.63 -3.94
N SER A 77 -14.78 0.18 -5.16
CA SER A 77 -14.49 -1.19 -5.60
C SER A 77 -12.98 -1.40 -5.71
N PRO A 78 -12.47 -2.58 -5.32
CA PRO A 78 -11.06 -2.94 -5.46
C PRO A 78 -10.54 -2.72 -6.88
N LEU A 79 -9.29 -2.28 -6.98
CA LEU A 79 -8.62 -2.03 -8.26
C LEU A 79 -7.52 -3.07 -8.47
N ILE A 80 -7.56 -3.74 -9.61
CA ILE A 80 -6.50 -4.61 -10.11
C ILE A 80 -5.77 -3.82 -11.18
N VAL A 81 -4.51 -3.49 -10.94
CA VAL A 81 -3.70 -2.84 -11.96
C VAL A 81 -3.11 -3.90 -12.88
N ASP A 82 -3.37 -3.73 -14.17
CA ASP A 82 -2.78 -4.50 -15.24
C ASP A 82 -1.43 -3.88 -15.63
N ASP A 83 -0.38 -4.65 -15.42
CA ASP A 83 1.00 -4.29 -15.74
C ASP A 83 1.41 -4.96 -17.06
N ASP A 84 0.60 -4.78 -18.12
CA ASP A 84 0.81 -5.39 -19.44
C ASP A 84 2.23 -5.06 -19.94
N PRO A 85 3.13 -6.05 -20.08
CA PRO A 85 4.50 -5.81 -20.47
C PRO A 85 4.63 -5.39 -21.95
N GLY A 86 3.56 -5.47 -22.75
CA GLY A 86 3.56 -5.14 -24.18
C GLY A 86 4.35 -6.11 -25.07
N SER A 87 5.12 -7.04 -24.48
CA SER A 87 5.92 -8.06 -25.16
C SER A 87 5.23 -9.42 -25.20
N ALA A 88 5.26 -10.07 -26.37
CA ALA A 88 4.68 -11.40 -26.56
C ALA A 88 5.35 -12.48 -25.69
N ASP A 89 6.67 -12.37 -25.45
CA ASP A 89 7.42 -13.37 -24.68
C ASP A 89 7.03 -13.40 -23.20
N LEU A 90 6.49 -12.29 -22.68
CA LEU A 90 6.09 -12.15 -21.29
C LEU A 90 4.59 -12.43 -21.07
N GLN A 91 3.82 -12.71 -22.13
CA GLN A 91 2.38 -12.97 -22.05
C GLN A 91 1.98 -14.14 -21.13
N PRO A 92 2.66 -15.31 -21.13
CA PRO A 92 2.26 -16.42 -20.28
C PRO A 92 2.40 -16.09 -18.78
N GLN A 93 3.50 -15.42 -18.41
CA GLN A 93 3.76 -15.00 -17.04
C GLN A 93 2.81 -13.87 -16.60
N TRP A 94 2.52 -12.94 -17.52
CA TRP A 94 1.53 -11.88 -17.31
C TRP A 94 0.11 -12.45 -17.09
N SER A 95 -0.35 -13.34 -17.97
CA SER A 95 -1.68 -13.97 -17.88
C SER A 95 -1.86 -14.70 -16.55
N ARG A 96 -0.81 -15.42 -16.13
CA ARG A 96 -0.79 -16.10 -14.82
C ARG A 96 -0.89 -15.09 -13.67
N ARG A 97 -0.10 -14.01 -13.68
CA ARG A 97 -0.18 -12.96 -12.65
C ARG A 97 -1.57 -12.35 -12.53
N ILE A 98 -2.22 -12.01 -13.64
CA ILE A 98 -3.59 -11.45 -13.62
C ILE A 98 -4.59 -12.48 -13.08
N THR A 99 -4.46 -13.75 -13.49
CA THR A 99 -5.32 -14.84 -13.00
C THR A 99 -5.13 -15.08 -11.49
N ASP A 100 -3.88 -15.03 -11.01
CA ASP A 100 -3.55 -15.14 -9.59
C ASP A 100 -4.12 -13.95 -8.80
N LYS A 101 -4.03 -12.71 -9.31
CA LYS A 101 -4.67 -11.51 -8.72
C LYS A 101 -6.19 -11.68 -8.62
N LEU A 102 -6.85 -12.15 -9.70
CA LEU A 102 -8.31 -12.40 -9.73
C LEU A 102 -8.74 -13.49 -8.73
N SER A 103 -7.96 -14.55 -8.64
CA SER A 103 -8.19 -15.64 -7.69
C SER A 103 -8.01 -15.18 -6.24
N GLY A 104 -6.97 -14.38 -5.98
CA GLY A 104 -6.75 -13.72 -4.70
C GLY A 104 -7.92 -12.83 -4.30
N LEU A 105 -8.42 -12.01 -5.24
CA LEU A 105 -9.57 -11.14 -5.01
C LEU A 105 -10.85 -11.86 -4.65
N SER A 106 -11.09 -13.05 -5.20
CA SER A 106 -12.27 -13.85 -4.83
C SER A 106 -12.21 -14.29 -3.36
N GLY A 107 -11.02 -14.66 -2.85
CA GLY A 107 -10.82 -14.94 -1.43
C GLY A 107 -10.75 -13.68 -0.57
N GLU A 108 -10.26 -12.58 -1.12
CA GLU A 108 -10.18 -11.29 -0.46
C GLU A 108 -11.55 -10.60 -0.34
N LEU A 109 -12.46 -10.73 -1.31
CA LEU A 109 -13.79 -10.11 -1.25
C LEU A 109 -14.67 -10.70 -0.14
N ASP A 110 -14.52 -12.00 0.15
CA ASP A 110 -15.14 -12.63 1.34
C ASP A 110 -14.56 -12.06 2.66
N THR A 111 -13.32 -11.55 2.64
CA THR A 111 -12.71 -10.79 3.76
C THR A 111 -12.91 -9.27 3.66
N ALA A 112 -13.42 -8.75 2.54
CA ALA A 112 -13.61 -7.31 2.24
C ALA A 112 -14.82 -6.68 2.93
N ALA A 113 -15.54 -7.44 3.75
CA ALA A 113 -16.31 -6.83 4.84
C ALA A 113 -15.41 -5.94 5.73
N ALA A 114 -14.09 -6.18 5.76
CA ALA A 114 -13.10 -5.24 6.29
C ALA A 114 -12.72 -4.20 5.22
N GLY A 115 -13.24 -2.97 5.35
CA GLY A 115 -12.95 -1.85 4.46
C GLY A 115 -11.48 -1.38 4.46
N VAL A 116 -11.21 -0.28 3.72
CA VAL A 116 -9.91 0.43 3.78
C VAL A 116 -9.60 0.78 5.23
N ALA A 117 -8.37 0.56 5.66
CA ALA A 117 -7.99 0.90 7.03
C ALA A 117 -8.25 2.38 7.34
N GLU A 118 -8.75 2.65 8.54
CA GLU A 118 -9.01 4.03 8.98
C GLU A 118 -7.70 4.77 9.18
N ALA A 119 -6.65 4.08 9.64
CA ALA A 119 -5.30 4.60 9.76
C ALA A 119 -4.30 3.80 8.90
N VAL A 120 -3.29 4.48 8.37
CA VAL A 120 -2.17 3.86 7.66
C VAL A 120 -0.87 4.22 8.37
N TRP A 121 -0.08 3.22 8.73
CA TRP A 121 1.18 3.43 9.43
C TRP A 121 2.35 2.84 8.65
N VAL A 122 3.31 3.69 8.32
CA VAL A 122 4.57 3.25 7.74
C VAL A 122 5.50 2.82 8.86
N LEU A 123 5.97 1.58 8.82
CA LEU A 123 7.08 1.11 9.64
C LEU A 123 8.33 1.29 8.79
N ALA A 124 9.27 2.10 9.23
CA ALA A 124 10.48 2.45 8.48
C ALA A 124 11.71 1.96 9.23
N ALA A 125 12.52 1.11 8.61
CA ALA A 125 13.66 0.51 9.29
C ALA A 125 14.80 0.10 8.35
N SER A 126 15.98 -0.15 8.93
CA SER A 126 17.16 -0.65 8.21
C SER A 126 17.89 -1.67 9.09
N THR A 127 19.20 -1.54 9.36
CA THR A 127 19.93 -2.46 10.24
C THR A 127 19.32 -2.56 11.64
N GLY A 128 18.99 -3.79 12.06
CA GLY A 128 18.29 -4.06 13.33
C GLY A 128 16.76 -3.87 13.27
N GLY A 129 16.25 -3.35 12.16
CA GLY A 129 14.84 -3.11 11.90
C GLY A 129 13.93 -4.34 12.06
N PRO A 130 14.26 -5.50 11.45
CA PRO A 130 13.38 -6.67 11.53
C PRO A 130 13.11 -7.14 12.96
N GLU A 131 14.09 -7.05 13.85
CA GLU A 131 13.93 -7.43 15.26
C GLU A 131 13.09 -6.40 16.03
N ALA A 132 13.33 -5.09 15.80
CA ALA A 132 12.54 -4.03 16.42
C ALA A 132 11.06 -4.09 15.98
N VAL A 133 10.81 -4.31 14.68
CA VAL A 133 9.44 -4.43 14.14
C VAL A 133 8.75 -5.72 14.61
N ARG A 134 9.52 -6.82 14.77
CA ARG A 134 9.00 -8.05 15.40
C ARG A 134 8.56 -7.79 16.84
N GLU A 135 9.36 -7.08 17.63
CA GLU A 135 9.02 -6.71 19.00
C GLU A 135 7.76 -5.83 19.06
N PHE A 136 7.66 -4.84 18.18
CA PHE A 136 6.47 -4.01 18.02
C PHE A 136 5.22 -4.86 17.75
N PHE A 137 5.25 -5.72 16.73
CA PHE A 137 4.09 -6.56 16.39
C PHE A 137 3.73 -7.55 17.50
N ALA A 138 4.71 -8.11 18.21
CA ALA A 138 4.48 -9.03 19.32
C ALA A 138 3.71 -8.38 20.50
N ARG A 139 3.66 -7.05 20.56
CA ARG A 139 2.94 -6.28 21.59
C ARG A 139 1.72 -5.54 21.07
N LEU A 140 1.50 -5.57 19.76
CA LEU A 140 0.36 -4.91 19.15
C LEU A 140 -0.87 -5.83 19.23
N PRO A 141 -1.98 -5.41 19.88
CA PRO A 141 -3.20 -6.20 19.91
C PRO A 141 -3.77 -6.35 18.49
N ALA A 142 -4.45 -7.47 18.24
CA ALA A 142 -5.16 -7.71 16.98
C ALA A 142 -6.33 -6.73 16.77
N ASP A 143 -6.92 -6.78 15.58
CA ASP A 143 -8.16 -6.07 15.23
C ASP A 143 -8.14 -4.55 15.37
N LEU A 144 -6.98 -3.88 15.30
CA LEU A 144 -6.97 -2.43 15.21
C LEU A 144 -7.41 -1.96 13.80
N PRO A 145 -8.04 -0.79 13.66
CA PRO A 145 -8.48 -0.24 12.37
C PRO A 145 -7.32 0.34 11.53
N VAL A 146 -6.20 -0.40 11.43
CA VAL A 146 -4.93 0.06 10.82
C VAL A 146 -4.42 -0.88 9.74
N ALA A 147 -3.81 -0.31 8.70
CA ALA A 147 -2.95 -1.00 7.75
C ALA A 147 -1.51 -0.56 7.98
N PHE A 148 -0.57 -1.50 7.93
CA PHE A 148 0.85 -1.21 7.98
C PHE A 148 1.48 -1.27 6.59
N VAL A 149 2.41 -0.35 6.33
CA VAL A 149 3.31 -0.40 5.19
C VAL A 149 4.72 -0.50 5.74
N TYR A 150 5.39 -1.63 5.53
CA TYR A 150 6.72 -1.84 6.04
C TYR A 150 7.75 -1.59 4.96
N VAL A 151 8.60 -0.59 5.19
CA VAL A 151 9.75 -0.26 4.37
C VAL A 151 11.00 -0.62 5.15
N GLN A 152 11.66 -1.68 4.70
CA GLN A 152 12.89 -2.18 5.27
C GLN A 152 13.99 -2.06 4.23
N HIS A 153 15.08 -1.34 4.53
CA HIS A 153 16.29 -1.41 3.71
C HIS A 153 16.92 -2.80 3.91
N ILE A 154 16.74 -3.67 2.93
CA ILE A 154 17.28 -5.03 2.92
C ILE A 154 17.77 -5.36 1.52
N ASN A 155 18.73 -6.27 1.44
CA ASN A 155 19.20 -6.76 0.16
C ASN A 155 18.06 -7.45 -0.60
N PRO A 156 17.98 -7.28 -1.93
CA PRO A 156 17.03 -8.00 -2.75
C PRO A 156 17.13 -9.52 -2.54
N GLY A 157 15.98 -10.20 -2.49
CA GLY A 157 15.87 -11.65 -2.30
C GLY A 157 15.62 -12.10 -0.85
N PHE A 158 15.59 -11.17 0.12
CA PHE A 158 15.27 -11.48 1.52
C PHE A 158 13.84 -11.10 1.93
N GLU A 159 13.04 -10.55 1.02
CA GLU A 159 11.70 -10.02 1.30
C GLU A 159 10.72 -11.14 1.67
N THR A 160 10.81 -12.30 1.04
CA THR A 160 9.99 -13.47 1.39
C THR A 160 10.28 -13.94 2.82
N SER A 161 11.57 -14.06 3.18
CA SER A 161 11.97 -14.42 4.55
C SER A 161 11.52 -13.40 5.58
N LEU A 162 11.51 -12.12 5.22
CA LEU A 162 10.99 -11.03 6.05
C LEU A 162 9.47 -11.18 6.28
N VAL A 163 8.71 -11.42 5.20
CA VAL A 163 7.26 -11.67 5.28
C VAL A 163 6.95 -12.89 6.15
N GLU A 164 7.66 -14.00 5.95
CA GLU A 164 7.49 -15.20 6.75
C GLU A 164 7.84 -14.96 8.23
N MET A 165 8.87 -14.16 8.52
CA MET A 165 9.21 -13.78 9.88
C MET A 165 8.08 -13.00 10.54
N LEU A 166 7.52 -12.01 9.85
CA LEU A 166 6.41 -11.20 10.36
C LEU A 166 5.17 -12.06 10.60
N ASN A 167 4.81 -12.92 9.64
CA ASN A 167 3.64 -13.80 9.75
C ASN A 167 3.72 -14.81 10.91
N ARG A 168 4.92 -15.11 11.42
CA ARG A 168 5.10 -15.96 12.62
C ARG A 168 4.92 -15.22 13.94
N HIS A 169 5.00 -13.90 13.95
CA HIS A 169 5.07 -13.08 15.17
C HIS A 169 4.07 -11.93 15.22
N SER A 170 3.14 -11.88 14.27
CA SER A 170 2.18 -10.79 14.11
C SER A 170 0.80 -11.34 13.83
N GLU A 171 -0.20 -10.75 14.48
CA GLU A 171 -1.62 -10.92 14.16
C GLU A 171 -2.03 -10.11 12.91
N TYR A 172 -1.09 -9.39 12.29
CA TYR A 172 -1.29 -8.58 11.09
C TYR A 172 -0.59 -9.24 9.89
N PRO A 173 -1.31 -10.05 9.09
CA PRO A 173 -0.71 -10.78 7.98
C PRO A 173 0.09 -9.87 7.05
N ALA A 174 1.34 -10.25 6.85
CA ALA A 174 2.28 -9.61 5.97
C ALA A 174 2.22 -10.22 4.57
N GLN A 175 2.27 -9.35 3.57
CA GLN A 175 2.38 -9.71 2.16
C GLN A 175 3.29 -8.74 1.42
N LEU A 176 3.88 -9.18 0.32
CA LEU A 176 4.63 -8.27 -0.55
C LEU A 176 3.67 -7.29 -1.22
N GLY A 177 4.05 -6.02 -1.25
CA GLY A 177 3.35 -5.00 -2.01
C GLY A 177 3.49 -5.26 -3.50
N VAL A 178 2.36 -5.32 -4.19
CA VAL A 178 2.30 -5.43 -5.65
C VAL A 178 1.25 -4.47 -6.20
N PRO A 179 1.34 -4.04 -7.47
CA PRO A 179 0.31 -3.21 -8.08
C PRO A 179 -1.07 -3.89 -8.00
N GLY A 180 -2.07 -3.14 -7.54
CA GLY A 180 -3.43 -3.60 -7.25
C GLY A 180 -3.65 -4.07 -5.80
N SER A 181 -2.60 -4.27 -5.00
CA SER A 181 -2.77 -4.58 -3.58
C SER A 181 -3.41 -3.41 -2.83
N ARG A 182 -4.28 -3.68 -1.85
CA ARG A 182 -4.99 -2.65 -1.08
C ARG A 182 -4.49 -2.57 0.35
N LEU A 183 -4.49 -1.38 0.93
CA LEU A 183 -4.25 -1.16 2.36
C LEU A 183 -5.48 -1.54 3.17
N ARG A 184 -5.52 -2.80 3.57
CA ARG A 184 -6.65 -3.38 4.31
C ARG A 184 -6.41 -3.28 5.80
N ARG A 185 -7.47 -3.06 6.57
CA ARG A 185 -7.43 -3.17 8.03
C ARG A 185 -6.81 -4.50 8.44
N GLY A 186 -5.93 -4.47 9.44
CA GLY A 186 -5.33 -5.68 10.00
C GLY A 186 -4.25 -6.31 9.12
N THR A 187 -3.69 -5.59 8.14
CA THR A 187 -2.67 -6.17 7.23
C THR A 187 -1.37 -5.38 7.24
N THR A 188 -0.29 -6.04 6.82
CA THR A 188 1.03 -5.45 6.62
C THR A 188 1.47 -5.62 5.17
N THR A 189 1.78 -4.53 4.49
CA THR A 189 2.32 -4.55 3.13
C THR A 189 3.82 -4.28 3.17
N VAL A 190 4.65 -5.24 2.78
CA VAL A 190 6.10 -5.11 2.71
C VAL A 190 6.50 -4.54 1.35
N VAL A 191 7.16 -3.38 1.34
CA VAL A 191 7.61 -2.73 0.12
C VAL A 191 8.97 -3.30 -0.30
N THR A 192 9.10 -3.66 -1.58
CA THR A 192 10.31 -4.30 -2.10
C THR A 192 11.19 -3.32 -2.85
N ALA A 193 12.47 -3.68 -2.97
CA ALA A 193 13.44 -2.89 -3.72
C ALA A 193 13.09 -2.82 -5.21
N ASP A 194 12.61 -3.90 -5.81
CA ASP A 194 12.37 -4.04 -7.24
C ASP A 194 11.03 -3.48 -7.73
N CYS A 195 10.11 -3.15 -6.82
CA CYS A 195 8.79 -2.63 -7.13
C CYS A 195 8.60 -1.24 -6.51
N GLN A 196 8.59 -0.21 -7.35
CA GLN A 196 8.24 1.14 -6.90
C GLN A 196 6.73 1.23 -6.79
N LEU A 197 6.24 1.48 -5.58
CA LEU A 197 4.81 1.56 -5.28
C LEU A 197 4.41 2.96 -4.80
N GLU A 198 3.25 3.38 -5.27
CA GLU A 198 2.50 4.53 -4.78
C GLU A 198 1.08 4.10 -4.45
N TRP A 199 0.43 4.75 -3.49
CA TRP A 199 -0.95 4.48 -3.13
C TRP A 199 -1.88 5.60 -3.59
N LEU A 200 -3.05 5.16 -4.05
CA LEU A 200 -4.20 6.00 -4.33
C LEU A 200 -4.97 6.35 -3.05
N GLY A 201 -5.90 7.30 -3.14
CA GLY A 201 -6.71 7.74 -1.99
C GLY A 201 -7.60 6.64 -1.38
N ASN A 202 -7.96 5.65 -2.18
CA ASN A 202 -8.71 4.45 -1.76
C ASN A 202 -7.80 3.32 -1.22
N GLY A 203 -6.50 3.60 -1.05
CA GLY A 203 -5.51 2.68 -0.51
C GLY A 203 -5.06 1.59 -1.47
N VAL A 204 -5.36 1.67 -2.77
CA VAL A 204 -4.81 0.73 -3.75
C VAL A 204 -3.42 1.17 -4.18
N ALA A 205 -2.47 0.25 -4.13
CA ALA A 205 -1.14 0.39 -4.67
C ALA A 205 -1.17 0.38 -6.20
N GLN A 206 -0.44 1.30 -6.81
CA GLN A 206 -0.10 1.37 -8.21
C GLN A 206 1.41 1.49 -8.35
N GLY A 207 1.92 1.34 -9.57
CA GLY A 207 3.34 1.38 -9.87
C GLY A 207 3.77 0.09 -10.56
N GLY A 208 5.03 -0.27 -10.45
CA GLY A 208 5.54 -1.45 -11.15
C GLY A 208 7.04 -1.65 -10.99
N PRO A 209 7.60 -2.63 -11.72
CA PRO A 209 9.03 -2.90 -11.70
C PRO A 209 9.83 -1.68 -12.12
N GLY A 210 10.79 -1.26 -11.31
CA GLY A 210 11.59 -0.08 -11.61
C GLY A 210 12.48 0.36 -10.44
N PRO A 211 13.56 1.10 -10.74
CA PRO A 211 14.43 1.63 -9.70
C PRO A 211 13.73 2.75 -8.93
N TRP A 212 14.00 2.85 -7.63
CA TRP A 212 13.55 3.97 -6.82
C TRP A 212 14.41 5.21 -7.12
N PRO A 213 13.82 6.40 -7.27
CA PRO A 213 14.57 7.64 -7.35
C PRO A 213 15.42 7.89 -6.09
N GLY A 214 16.62 8.43 -6.27
CA GLY A 214 17.50 8.80 -5.15
C GLY A 214 18.34 7.63 -4.61
N PRO A 215 18.92 7.78 -3.40
CA PRO A 215 19.96 6.88 -2.90
C PRO A 215 19.43 5.62 -2.21
N TYR A 216 18.13 5.53 -1.91
CA TYR A 216 17.52 4.44 -1.14
C TYR A 216 16.50 3.66 -1.98
N GLN A 217 16.56 2.34 -1.86
CA GLN A 217 15.71 1.40 -2.59
C GLN A 217 15.39 0.19 -1.68
N PRO A 218 14.14 0.04 -1.20
CA PRO A 218 13.03 0.99 -1.30
C PRO A 218 13.27 2.28 -0.49
N SER A 219 12.60 3.38 -0.85
CA SER A 219 12.74 4.67 -0.16
C SER A 219 11.60 4.94 0.82
N VAL A 220 11.94 5.06 2.11
CA VAL A 220 11.01 5.49 3.17
C VAL A 220 10.45 6.85 2.84
N ASN A 221 11.30 7.79 2.42
CA ASN A 221 10.88 9.15 2.15
C ASN A 221 9.76 9.22 1.09
N GLN A 222 9.89 8.44 0.01
CA GLN A 222 8.89 8.41 -1.06
C GLN A 222 7.57 7.77 -0.61
N VAL A 223 7.64 6.62 0.08
CA VAL A 223 6.46 5.92 0.59
C VAL A 223 5.68 6.81 1.56
N VAL A 224 6.36 7.42 2.53
CA VAL A 224 5.74 8.29 3.53
C VAL A 224 5.20 9.58 2.90
N ALA A 225 5.90 10.19 1.94
CA ALA A 225 5.41 11.38 1.24
C ALA A 225 4.14 11.08 0.44
N ASN A 226 4.10 9.94 -0.26
CA ASN A 226 2.93 9.49 -1.00
C ASN A 226 1.74 9.24 -0.07
N LEU A 227 1.89 8.38 0.94
CA LEU A 227 0.82 8.04 1.89
C LEU A 227 0.37 9.26 2.69
N GLY A 228 1.30 10.07 3.19
CA GLY A 228 1.00 11.30 3.91
C GLY A 228 0.15 12.26 3.09
N SER A 229 0.41 12.38 1.77
CA SER A 229 -0.38 13.23 0.86
C SER A 229 -1.81 12.74 0.62
N ARG A 230 -2.08 11.44 0.83
CA ARG A 230 -3.39 10.82 0.60
C ARG A 230 -4.21 10.69 1.87
N PHE A 231 -3.56 10.32 2.96
CA PHE A 231 -4.22 9.99 4.22
C PHE A 231 -4.12 11.11 5.28
N GLY A 232 -3.21 12.07 5.12
CA GLY A 232 -3.08 13.25 6.00
C GLY A 232 -2.98 12.86 7.47
N ARG A 233 -3.89 13.37 8.30
CA ARG A 233 -3.99 13.05 9.75
C ARG A 233 -4.18 11.56 10.08
N ARG A 234 -4.62 10.76 9.10
CA ARG A 234 -4.79 9.31 9.24
C ARG A 234 -3.51 8.53 8.93
N CYS A 235 -2.44 9.22 8.53
CA CYS A 235 -1.15 8.62 8.23
C CYS A 235 -0.17 8.80 9.41
N GLY A 236 0.55 7.75 9.75
CA GLY A 236 1.68 7.79 10.67
C GLY A 236 2.93 7.18 10.06
N VAL A 237 4.10 7.56 10.57
CA VAL A 237 5.37 6.87 10.35
C VAL A 237 5.99 6.56 11.71
N MET A 238 6.49 5.33 11.86
CA MET A 238 7.37 4.91 12.95
C MET A 238 8.75 4.62 12.37
N VAL A 239 9.76 5.37 12.81
CA VAL A 239 11.15 5.16 12.39
C VAL A 239 11.84 4.29 13.45
N PHE A 240 12.22 3.08 13.06
CA PHE A 240 12.93 2.11 13.87
C PHE A 240 14.44 2.12 13.58
N SER A 241 15.17 1.26 14.29
CA SER A 241 16.60 1.00 14.15
C SER A 241 17.01 0.92 12.68
N GLY A 242 18.09 1.64 12.36
CA GLY A 242 18.60 1.69 11.01
C GLY A 242 19.73 2.68 10.79
N MET A 243 20.47 2.47 9.70
CA MET A 243 21.54 3.34 9.25
C MET A 243 21.02 4.40 8.27
N GLY A 244 21.64 5.57 8.26
CA GLY A 244 21.30 6.66 7.34
C GLY A 244 20.21 7.59 7.88
N ASP A 245 19.61 8.34 6.98
CA ASP A 245 18.66 9.43 7.28
C ASP A 245 17.33 9.30 6.50
N ASP A 246 17.11 8.16 5.82
CA ASP A 246 15.89 7.94 5.05
C ASP A 246 14.67 7.96 5.98
N GLY A 247 13.69 8.80 5.65
CA GLY A 247 12.52 9.09 6.48
C GLY A 247 12.57 10.44 7.19
N ALA A 248 13.72 11.07 7.39
CA ALA A 248 13.80 12.38 8.07
C ALA A 248 13.09 13.50 7.29
N LEU A 249 13.28 13.55 5.96
CA LEU A 249 12.57 14.51 5.11
C LEU A 249 11.05 14.25 5.14
N ALA A 250 10.65 13.00 5.00
CA ALA A 250 9.24 12.66 4.95
C ALA A 250 8.54 12.79 6.31
N ALA A 251 9.25 12.66 7.43
CA ALA A 251 8.74 13.03 8.74
C ALA A 251 8.26 14.50 8.77
N ARG A 252 9.09 15.44 8.29
CA ARG A 252 8.70 16.85 8.20
C ARG A 252 7.49 17.05 7.28
N LEU A 253 7.49 16.41 6.11
CA LEU A 253 6.39 16.49 5.14
C LEU A 253 5.08 15.89 5.66
N LEU A 254 5.16 14.83 6.47
CA LEU A 254 4.01 14.19 7.07
C LEU A 254 3.44 15.03 8.20
N ALA A 255 4.30 15.58 9.07
CA ALA A 255 3.89 16.48 10.14
C ALA A 255 3.18 17.74 9.60
N GLN A 256 3.67 18.32 8.50
CA GLN A 256 2.99 19.43 7.81
C GLN A 256 1.59 19.07 7.30
N ARG A 257 1.30 17.79 7.08
CA ARG A 257 -0.03 17.27 6.67
C ARG A 257 -0.88 16.80 7.86
N GLY A 258 -0.44 17.08 9.08
CA GLY A 258 -1.12 16.67 10.32
C GLY A 258 -0.97 15.19 10.66
N GLY A 259 -0.10 14.45 9.97
CA GLY A 259 0.19 13.05 10.27
C GLY A 259 1.11 12.88 11.47
N HIS A 260 1.36 11.64 11.86
CA HIS A 260 2.11 11.29 13.07
C HIS A 260 3.52 10.85 12.76
N VAL A 261 4.50 11.36 13.51
CA VAL A 261 5.90 10.95 13.40
C VAL A 261 6.34 10.42 14.76
N TRP A 262 6.57 9.12 14.81
CA TRP A 262 6.99 8.38 15.99
C TRP A 262 8.35 7.74 15.73
N VAL A 263 9.14 7.56 16.78
CA VAL A 263 10.52 7.07 16.66
C VAL A 263 10.80 6.03 17.74
N GLN A 264 11.51 4.97 17.36
CA GLN A 264 12.13 4.05 18.31
C GLN A 264 13.20 4.80 19.11
N GLN A 265 13.16 4.71 20.44
CA GLN A 265 14.20 5.29 21.28
C GLN A 265 15.61 4.83 20.83
N PRO A 266 16.54 5.77 20.56
CA PRO A 266 17.91 5.45 20.15
C PRO A 266 18.59 4.38 21.02
N GLN A 267 18.35 4.42 22.33
CA GLN A 267 18.93 3.50 23.32
C GLN A 267 18.47 2.04 23.16
N THR A 268 17.32 1.83 22.51
CA THR A 268 16.79 0.50 22.21
C THR A 268 17.12 0.04 20.79
N SER A 269 17.75 0.91 19.98
CA SER A 269 18.08 0.63 18.59
C SER A 269 19.40 -0.11 18.49
N ALA A 270 19.50 -1.06 17.57
CA ALA A 270 20.78 -1.70 17.25
C ALA A 270 21.69 -0.72 16.48
N VAL A 271 21.09 0.10 15.62
CA VAL A 271 21.73 1.24 14.95
C VAL A 271 20.77 2.41 15.05
N ASP A 272 21.22 3.52 15.63
CA ASP A 272 20.35 4.63 16.02
C ASP A 272 20.39 5.82 15.06
N ALA A 273 21.15 5.74 13.96
CA ALA A 273 21.29 6.85 13.01
C ALA A 273 19.94 7.30 12.41
N MET A 274 19.10 6.38 11.93
CA MET A 274 17.76 6.72 11.41
C MET A 274 16.85 7.33 12.50
N PRO A 275 16.72 6.72 13.70
CA PRO A 275 16.03 7.35 14.82
C PRO A 275 16.53 8.75 15.19
N GLN A 276 17.85 8.95 15.28
CA GLN A 276 18.45 10.26 15.58
C GLN A 276 18.12 11.28 14.49
N ALA A 277 18.29 10.92 13.22
CA ALA A 277 17.96 11.80 12.10
C ALA A 277 16.48 12.20 12.10
N ALA A 278 15.57 11.29 12.46
CA ALA A 278 14.16 11.59 12.64
C ALA A 278 13.91 12.55 13.81
N LEU A 279 14.56 12.36 14.97
CA LEU A 279 14.45 13.25 16.13
C LEU A 279 14.95 14.68 15.83
N GLU A 280 16.07 14.81 15.11
CA GLU A 280 16.65 16.09 14.71
C GLU A 280 15.73 16.93 13.82
N THR A 281 14.70 16.32 13.23
CA THR A 281 13.69 17.07 12.47
C THR A 281 12.87 18.02 13.32
N GLY A 282 12.77 17.77 14.64
CA GLY A 282 11.95 18.54 15.58
C GLY A 282 10.44 18.30 15.48
N VAL A 283 10.00 17.34 14.66
CA VAL A 283 8.55 17.05 14.45
C VAL A 283 8.09 15.73 15.06
N VAL A 284 8.97 15.01 15.76
CA VAL A 284 8.64 13.74 16.43
C VAL A 284 7.70 14.01 17.60
N THR A 285 6.61 13.25 17.65
CA THR A 285 5.56 13.39 18.67
C THR A 285 5.63 12.31 19.74
N GLU A 286 6.18 11.14 19.43
CA GLU A 286 6.39 10.05 20.38
C GLU A 286 7.77 9.41 20.16
N CYS A 287 8.45 9.10 21.26
CA CYS A 287 9.75 8.44 21.27
C CYS A 287 9.77 7.37 22.37
N ALA A 288 9.62 6.11 21.98
CA ALA A 288 9.47 4.99 22.92
C ALA A 288 10.16 3.71 22.43
N SER A 289 10.28 2.68 23.27
CA SER A 289 10.70 1.35 22.81
C SER A 289 9.69 0.75 21.81
N PRO A 290 10.07 -0.23 20.97
CA PRO A 290 9.13 -0.86 20.03
C PRO A 290 7.86 -1.40 20.69
N ALA A 291 8.00 -2.04 21.86
CA ALA A 291 6.87 -2.51 22.66
C ALA A 291 5.94 -1.38 23.11
N GLU A 292 6.48 -0.26 23.58
CA GLU A 292 5.70 0.89 24.02
C GLU A 292 5.03 1.60 22.85
N LEU A 293 5.70 1.74 21.70
CA LEU A 293 5.10 2.29 20.48
C LEU A 293 3.86 1.48 20.05
N ALA A 294 3.90 0.15 20.19
CA ALA A 294 2.73 -0.69 19.91
C ALA A 294 1.55 -0.38 20.85
N MET A 295 1.82 -0.24 22.14
CA MET A 295 0.79 0.09 23.14
C MET A 295 0.23 1.51 22.96
N LEU A 296 1.09 2.48 22.62
CA LEU A 296 0.69 3.85 22.28
C LEU A 296 -0.21 3.85 21.05
N LEU A 297 0.12 3.07 20.01
CA LEU A 297 -0.68 2.98 18.80
C LEU A 297 -2.05 2.38 19.10
N ALA A 298 -2.09 1.27 19.84
CA ALA A 298 -3.34 0.64 20.24
C ALA A 298 -4.26 1.62 20.98
N THR A 299 -3.70 2.32 21.98
CA THR A 299 -4.44 3.33 22.75
C THR A 299 -4.96 4.44 21.85
N ARG A 300 -4.13 4.95 20.94
CA ARG A 300 -4.49 6.01 19.99
C ARG A 300 -5.65 5.62 19.09
N LEU A 301 -5.64 4.39 18.57
CA LEU A 301 -6.65 3.92 17.61
C LEU A 301 -7.95 3.47 18.27
N GLN A 302 -7.93 3.18 19.57
CA GLN A 302 -9.12 2.84 20.35
C GLN A 302 -9.85 4.08 20.90
N GLN A 303 -9.17 5.23 20.96
CA GLN A 303 -9.82 6.49 21.32
C GLN A 303 -10.67 6.97 20.13
N PRO A 304 -11.95 7.34 20.36
CA PRO A 304 -12.75 7.96 19.32
C PRO A 304 -12.02 9.22 18.83
N GLN A 305 -11.70 9.27 17.54
CA GLN A 305 -11.30 10.53 16.91
C GLN A 305 -12.44 11.52 17.18
N ALA A 306 -12.16 12.60 17.93
CA ALA A 306 -13.15 13.63 18.17
C ALA A 306 -13.73 14.05 16.81
N SER A 307 -15.01 13.79 16.60
CA SER A 307 -15.71 14.16 15.39
C SER A 307 -15.49 15.64 15.16
N ASP A 308 -14.93 15.99 14.00
CA ASP A 308 -14.79 17.35 13.50
C ASP A 308 -16.19 17.88 13.14
N THR A 309 -17.09 17.95 14.12
CA THR A 309 -18.31 18.73 14.05
C THR A 309 -17.91 20.17 14.34
N GLY A 310 -17.42 20.88 13.32
CA GLY A 310 -17.05 22.28 13.53
C GLY A 310 -16.51 23.05 12.33
N ARG A 311 -17.46 23.54 11.52
CA ARG A 311 -17.42 24.77 10.68
C ARG A 311 -16.91 24.66 9.25
#